data_AF-K1W4E8-F1
#
_entry.id   AF-K1W4E8-F1
#
_cell.length_a   1.000
_cell.length_b   1.000
_cell.length_c   1.000
_cell.angle_alpha   90.00
_cell.angle_beta   90.00
_cell.angle_gamma   90.00
#
_symmetry.space_group_name_H-M   'P 1'
#
loop_
_entity.id
_entity.type
_entity.pdbx_description
1 polymer ?
#
loop_
_entity_poly.entity_id
_entity_poly.type
_entity_poly.pdbx_seq_one_letter_code
_entity_poly.pdbx_strand_id
1 'polypeptide(L)'
;MAADTQSTSASALSAVPFLDEENWVEFLRRIGFALVNKNYIYEKILQGTKVRPVRISIETELAFKKRLDAWDELQTQGCSLVRSRLGPIAADFAEGKGIGLTIIGTTEEHDLKKLLMVDLKERFRPKGVSIFYRLQSALLALRIDEFDNITSFNNEFVRLNGQLKLFGSNTQLSALWMVGVYLSQLPPSYENFKSNWISNNNYIDGDKSKTALAELMAATRKEELTLKSI
;
A
#
# COMPACT_ATOMS: atom_id res chain seq x y z
N MET A 1 15.12 -9.87 -32.01
CA MET A 1 13.92 -10.28 -31.26
C MET A 1 13.82 -9.44 -30.00
N ALA A 2 12.94 -8.45 -30.02
CA ALA A 2 12.69 -7.56 -28.90
C ALA A 2 11.17 -7.43 -28.75
N ALA A 3 10.60 -8.20 -27.85
CA ALA A 3 9.25 -8.05 -27.32
C ALA A 3 9.15 -9.04 -26.15
N ASP A 4 9.02 -8.51 -24.93
CA ASP A 4 8.27 -9.13 -23.82
C ASP A 4 8.49 -8.45 -22.45
N THR A 5 9.22 -7.33 -22.38
CA THR A 5 9.33 -6.55 -21.12
C THR A 5 8.30 -5.42 -20.98
N GLN A 6 7.44 -5.17 -21.98
CA GLN A 6 6.45 -4.08 -21.94
C GLN A 6 5.10 -4.45 -21.31
N SER A 7 4.80 -5.74 -21.11
CA SER A 7 3.45 -6.21 -20.72
C SER A 7 3.15 -6.15 -19.20
N THR A 8 4.15 -6.27 -18.34
CA THR A 8 3.94 -6.34 -16.88
C THR A 8 3.88 -4.99 -16.16
N SER A 9 4.53 -3.95 -16.70
CA SER A 9 4.60 -2.62 -16.06
C SER A 9 3.31 -1.80 -16.23
N ALA A 10 2.66 -1.87 -17.39
CA ALA A 10 1.38 -1.21 -17.63
C ALA A 10 0.25 -1.80 -16.77
N SER A 11 0.26 -3.13 -16.56
CA SER A 11 -0.67 -3.85 -15.70
C SER A 11 -0.50 -3.51 -14.22
N ALA A 12 0.74 -3.32 -13.75
CA ALA A 12 1.00 -2.95 -12.36
C ALA A 12 0.54 -1.52 -12.04
N LEU A 13 0.73 -0.57 -12.96
CA LEU A 13 0.31 0.82 -12.77
C LEU A 13 -1.20 0.99 -12.94
N SER A 14 -1.86 0.26 -13.85
CA SER A 14 -3.33 0.29 -13.99
C SER A 14 -4.05 -0.24 -12.74
N ALA A 15 -3.40 -1.14 -12.00
CA ALA A 15 -3.92 -1.65 -10.74
C ALA A 15 -3.84 -0.64 -9.58
N VAL A 16 -3.10 0.46 -9.72
CA VAL A 16 -2.99 1.53 -8.70
C VAL A 16 -4.28 2.37 -8.74
N PRO A 17 -5.02 2.51 -7.62
CA PRO A 17 -6.19 3.39 -7.58
C PRO A 17 -5.77 4.86 -7.75
N PHE A 18 -6.68 5.73 -8.19
CA PHE A 18 -6.41 7.16 -8.19
C PHE A 18 -6.39 7.68 -6.75
N LEU A 19 -5.36 8.40 -6.34
CA LEU A 19 -5.25 8.86 -4.95
C LEU A 19 -6.41 9.77 -4.56
N ASP A 20 -7.13 9.37 -3.53
CA ASP A 20 -8.16 10.14 -2.81
C ASP A 20 -7.94 10.05 -1.28
N GLU A 21 -8.81 10.69 -0.49
CA GLU A 21 -8.74 10.66 0.98
C GLU A 21 -9.06 9.29 1.60
N GLU A 22 -9.66 8.38 0.84
CA GLU A 22 -10.20 7.11 1.32
C GLU A 22 -9.31 5.91 0.96
N ASN A 23 -8.37 6.08 0.04
CA ASN A 23 -7.60 4.98 -0.53
C ASN A 23 -6.08 5.12 -0.38
N TRP A 24 -5.60 6.09 0.41
CA TRP A 24 -4.17 6.34 0.67
C TRP A 24 -3.33 5.07 0.90
N VAL A 25 -3.78 4.13 1.74
CA VAL A 25 -3.04 2.88 2.02
C VAL A 25 -2.85 2.02 0.79
N GLU A 26 -3.94 1.83 0.04
CA GLU A 26 -3.92 0.96 -1.13
C GLU A 26 -3.18 1.63 -2.28
N PHE A 27 -3.35 2.95 -2.43
CA PHE A 27 -2.51 3.77 -3.31
C PHE A 27 -1.03 3.58 -2.99
N LEU A 28 -0.60 3.85 -1.75
CA LEU A 28 0.80 3.81 -1.34
C LEU A 28 1.41 2.41 -1.56
N ARG A 29 0.67 1.36 -1.21
CA ARG A 29 1.10 -0.03 -1.40
C ARG A 29 1.29 -0.35 -2.88
N ARG A 30 0.31 -0.04 -3.72
CA ARG A 30 0.33 -0.39 -5.15
C ARG A 30 1.25 0.50 -5.96
N ILE A 31 1.32 1.80 -5.68
CA ILE A 31 2.26 2.70 -6.37
C ILE A 31 3.71 2.33 -6.05
N GLY A 32 3.99 1.94 -4.80
CA GLY A 32 5.30 1.39 -4.41
C GLY A 32 5.66 0.16 -5.24
N PHE A 33 4.74 -0.81 -5.32
CA PHE A 33 4.94 -2.02 -6.14
C PHE A 33 5.11 -1.71 -7.64
N ALA A 34 4.30 -0.81 -8.20
CA ALA A 34 4.39 -0.39 -9.59
C ALA A 34 5.73 0.29 -9.91
N LEU A 35 6.22 1.15 -9.02
CA LEU A 35 7.54 1.77 -9.13
C LEU A 35 8.64 0.70 -9.12
N VAL A 36 8.64 -0.22 -8.15
CA VAL A 36 9.67 -1.27 -8.04
C VAL A 36 9.66 -2.21 -9.25
N ASN A 37 8.48 -2.60 -9.74
CA ASN A 37 8.37 -3.42 -10.95
C ASN A 37 8.90 -2.72 -12.19
N LYS A 38 8.72 -1.40 -12.30
CA LYS A 38 9.29 -0.62 -13.40
C LYS A 38 10.81 -0.55 -13.27
N ASN A 39 11.31 -0.27 -12.08
CA ASN A 39 12.74 -0.24 -11.79
C ASN A 39 13.01 -0.42 -10.29
N TYR A 40 13.78 -1.46 -9.93
CA TYR A 40 14.18 -1.76 -8.55
C TYR A 40 14.94 -0.61 -7.87
N ILE A 41 15.56 0.29 -8.64
CA ILE A 41 16.24 1.49 -8.09
C ILE A 41 15.26 2.39 -7.31
N TYR A 42 13.98 2.43 -7.68
CA TYR A 42 12.99 3.21 -6.94
C TYR A 42 12.82 2.74 -5.49
N GLU A 43 12.95 1.44 -5.21
CA GLU A 43 12.93 0.94 -3.83
C GLU A 43 14.04 1.59 -3.00
N LYS A 44 15.25 1.63 -3.56
CA LYS A 44 16.43 2.22 -2.92
C LYS A 44 16.30 3.73 -2.74
N ILE A 45 15.66 4.43 -3.69
CA ILE A 45 15.36 5.87 -3.57
C ILE A 45 14.37 6.10 -2.43
N LEU A 46 13.28 5.34 -2.37
CA LEU A 46 12.25 5.49 -1.32
C LEU A 46 12.80 5.16 0.07
N GLN A 47 13.66 4.15 0.18
CA GLN A 47 14.36 3.81 1.43
C GLN A 47 15.44 4.83 1.80
N GLY A 48 15.89 5.67 0.85
CA GLY A 48 16.98 6.64 1.05
C GLY A 48 18.38 6.03 0.99
N THR A 49 18.52 4.78 0.56
CA THR A 49 19.83 4.12 0.38
C THR A 49 20.51 4.52 -0.93
N LYS A 50 19.72 4.95 -1.92
CA LYS A 50 20.21 5.62 -3.13
C LYS A 50 19.94 7.12 -2.97
N VAL A 51 21.00 7.91 -2.93
CA VAL A 51 20.96 9.37 -2.75
C VAL A 51 21.49 10.09 -3.98
N ARG A 52 21.20 11.39 -4.07
CA ARG A 52 21.69 12.28 -5.12
C ARG A 52 23.21 12.17 -5.25
N PRO A 53 23.75 12.03 -6.48
CA PRO A 53 25.18 12.08 -6.72
C PRO A 53 25.81 13.36 -6.15
N VAL A 54 26.86 13.18 -5.35
CA VAL A 54 27.76 14.27 -4.95
C VAL A 54 29.02 14.19 -5.80
N ARG A 55 29.66 15.33 -6.01
CA ARG A 55 30.90 15.40 -6.78
C ARG A 55 32.02 14.68 -6.05
N ILE A 56 32.74 13.81 -6.75
CA ILE A 56 33.88 13.06 -6.24
C ILE A 56 35.18 13.79 -6.63
N SER A 57 36.16 13.81 -5.73
CA SER A 57 37.38 14.64 -5.87
C SER A 57 38.21 14.37 -7.13
N ILE A 58 38.15 13.16 -7.69
CA ILE A 58 38.98 12.70 -8.82
C ILE A 58 38.16 12.62 -10.12
N GLU A 59 36.88 12.99 -10.10
CA GLU A 59 36.03 12.83 -11.27
C GLU A 59 36.07 14.04 -12.21
N THR A 60 35.94 13.76 -13.49
CA THR A 60 35.78 14.80 -14.52
C THR A 60 34.39 15.43 -14.43
N GLU A 61 34.28 16.70 -14.81
CA GLU A 61 33.00 17.42 -14.85
C GLU A 61 31.95 16.67 -15.70
N LEU A 62 32.39 16.13 -16.84
CA LEU A 62 31.53 15.36 -17.74
C LEU A 62 30.98 14.08 -17.08
N ALA A 63 31.81 13.37 -16.32
CA ALA A 63 31.40 12.16 -15.62
C ALA A 63 30.43 12.48 -14.47
N PHE A 64 30.67 13.56 -13.72
CA PHE A 64 29.75 14.05 -12.70
C PHE A 64 28.39 14.38 -13.29
N LYS A 65 28.37 15.22 -14.33
CA LYS A 65 27.15 15.68 -15.00
C LYS A 65 26.33 14.49 -15.53
N LYS A 66 26.96 13.51 -16.17
CA LYS A 66 26.26 12.31 -16.65
C LYS A 66 25.58 11.51 -15.53
N ARG A 67 26.20 11.40 -14.33
CA ARG A 67 25.58 10.72 -13.19
C ARG A 67 24.41 11.53 -12.62
N LEU A 68 24.55 12.86 -12.59
CA LEU A 68 23.52 13.76 -12.12
C LEU A 68 22.31 13.79 -13.05
N ASP A 69 22.51 13.95 -14.36
CA ASP A 69 21.44 13.93 -15.36
C ASP A 69 20.65 12.62 -15.31
N ALA A 70 21.35 11.48 -15.16
CA ALA A 70 20.70 10.17 -15.00
C ALA A 70 19.89 10.05 -13.70
N TRP A 71 20.33 10.73 -12.63
CA TRP A 71 19.59 10.80 -11.37
C TRP A 71 18.33 11.66 -11.53
N ASP A 72 18.45 12.83 -12.15
CA ASP A 72 17.34 13.76 -12.35
C ASP A 72 16.28 13.18 -13.29
N GLU A 73 16.69 12.47 -14.34
CA GLU A 73 15.78 11.75 -15.22
C GLU A 73 15.01 10.67 -14.44
N LEU A 74 15.68 9.90 -13.58
CA LEU A 74 15.03 8.88 -12.74
C LEU A 74 13.99 9.49 -11.81
N GLN A 75 14.33 10.61 -11.14
CA GLN A 75 13.40 11.34 -10.26
C GLN A 75 12.19 11.86 -11.05
N THR A 76 12.43 12.48 -12.20
CA THR A 76 11.38 13.03 -13.07
C THR A 76 10.42 11.94 -13.54
N GLN A 77 10.95 10.80 -14.01
CA GLN A 77 10.13 9.67 -14.42
C GLN A 77 9.33 9.09 -13.24
N GLY A 78 9.94 9.00 -12.06
CA GLY A 78 9.29 8.50 -10.84
C GLY A 78 8.12 9.41 -10.42
N CYS A 79 8.37 10.72 -10.33
CA CYS A 79 7.35 11.71 -10.02
C CYS A 79 6.22 11.70 -11.05
N SER A 80 6.54 11.55 -12.33
CA SER A 80 5.52 11.49 -13.40
C SER A 80 4.60 10.27 -13.26
N LEU A 81 5.13 9.11 -12.88
CA LEU A 81 4.31 7.91 -12.62
C LEU A 81 3.35 8.14 -11.46
N VAL A 82 3.83 8.74 -10.37
CA VAL A 82 2.99 9.07 -9.22
C VAL A 82 1.91 10.06 -9.62
N ARG A 83 2.27 11.14 -10.32
CA ARG A 83 1.34 12.18 -10.82
C ARG A 83 0.25 11.60 -11.71
N SER A 84 0.56 10.61 -12.54
CA SER A 84 -0.42 9.94 -13.42
C SER A 84 -1.52 9.15 -12.69
N ARG A 85 -1.39 8.99 -11.37
CA ARG A 85 -2.35 8.30 -10.50
C ARG A 85 -2.86 9.19 -9.37
N LEU A 86 -2.67 10.50 -9.46
CA LEU A 86 -3.33 11.43 -8.55
C LEU A 86 -4.77 11.66 -9.03
N GLY A 87 -5.74 11.55 -8.12
CA GLY A 87 -7.10 12.02 -8.38
C GLY A 87 -7.13 13.55 -8.51
N PRO A 88 -8.25 14.15 -8.97
CA PRO A 88 -8.34 15.58 -9.25
C PRO A 88 -7.87 16.48 -8.10
N ILE A 89 -8.33 16.21 -6.87
CA ILE A 89 -7.95 16.96 -5.67
C ILE A 89 -6.43 16.87 -5.39
N ALA A 90 -5.86 15.68 -5.58
CA ALA A 90 -4.43 15.45 -5.37
C ALA A 90 -3.57 16.07 -6.47
N ALA A 91 -4.06 16.09 -7.71
CA ALA A 91 -3.41 16.73 -8.85
C ALA A 91 -3.37 18.26 -8.66
N ASP A 92 -4.50 18.89 -8.34
CA ASP A 92 -4.59 20.34 -8.08
C ASP A 92 -3.67 20.75 -6.94
N PHE A 93 -3.63 19.94 -5.87
CA PHE A 93 -2.72 20.16 -4.75
C PHE A 93 -1.24 20.06 -5.18
N ALA A 94 -0.90 19.09 -6.03
CA ALA A 94 0.47 18.88 -6.48
C ALA A 94 0.97 19.99 -7.42
N GLU A 95 0.11 20.47 -8.33
CA GLU A 95 0.43 21.55 -9.26
C GLU A 95 0.54 22.91 -8.56
N GLY A 96 -0.41 23.25 -7.68
CA GLY A 96 -0.49 24.59 -7.07
C GLY A 96 0.59 24.94 -6.04
N LYS A 97 1.45 23.99 -5.62
CA LYS A 97 2.42 24.20 -4.53
C LYS A 97 3.86 23.74 -4.84
N GLY A 98 4.17 23.31 -6.06
CA GLY A 98 5.51 22.80 -6.39
C GLY A 98 5.86 21.53 -5.62
N ILE A 99 4.90 20.63 -5.47
CA ILE A 99 5.01 19.45 -4.61
C ILE A 99 5.92 18.39 -5.23
N GLY A 100 6.79 17.81 -4.41
CA GLY A 100 7.86 16.94 -4.90
C GLY A 100 8.94 17.69 -5.68
N LEU A 101 9.08 19.02 -5.48
CA LEU A 101 10.25 19.79 -5.90
C LEU A 101 11.15 20.06 -4.69
N THR A 102 12.45 19.94 -4.89
CA THR A 102 13.50 20.32 -3.96
C THR A 102 14.31 21.44 -4.59
N ILE A 103 14.44 22.56 -3.88
CA ILE A 103 15.21 23.71 -4.32
C ILE A 103 16.64 23.55 -3.79
N ILE A 104 17.61 23.48 -4.70
CA ILE A 104 19.04 23.41 -4.36
C ILE A 104 19.71 24.64 -4.98
N GLY A 105 20.01 25.64 -4.15
CA GLY A 105 20.50 26.93 -4.65
C GLY A 105 19.44 27.61 -5.51
N THR A 106 19.73 27.75 -6.81
CA THR A 106 18.81 28.34 -7.81
C THR A 106 18.15 27.31 -8.72
N THR A 107 18.36 26.01 -8.48
CA THR A 107 17.84 24.93 -9.33
C THR A 107 16.65 24.24 -8.65
N GLU A 108 15.59 23.99 -9.42
CA GLU A 108 14.44 23.20 -9.01
C GLU A 108 14.58 21.77 -9.54
N GLU A 109 14.62 20.79 -8.64
CA GLU A 109 14.76 19.37 -8.99
C GLU A 109 13.58 18.56 -8.46
N HIS A 110 13.17 17.54 -9.19
CA HIS A 110 12.14 16.62 -8.72
C HIS A 110 12.67 15.68 -7.63
N ASP A 111 11.86 15.46 -6.60
CA ASP A 111 12.14 14.56 -5.48
C ASP A 111 10.94 13.64 -5.23
N LEU A 112 11.06 12.41 -5.75
CA LEU A 112 10.06 11.36 -5.63
C LEU A 112 9.77 11.01 -4.17
N LYS A 113 10.82 10.98 -3.33
CA LYS A 113 10.67 10.59 -1.93
C LYS A 113 9.89 11.67 -1.19
N LYS A 114 10.22 12.95 -1.43
CA LYS A 114 9.47 14.08 -0.86
C LYS A 114 8.01 14.04 -1.32
N LEU A 115 7.75 13.87 -2.62
CA LEU A 115 6.40 13.78 -3.18
C LEU A 115 5.55 12.72 -2.45
N LEU A 116 6.03 11.47 -2.40
CA LEU A 116 5.26 10.36 -1.84
C LEU A 116 5.26 10.31 -0.32
N MET A 117 6.42 10.47 0.32
CA MET A 117 6.60 10.15 1.74
C MET A 117 6.41 11.35 2.66
N VAL A 118 6.44 12.57 2.11
CA VAL A 118 6.23 13.81 2.87
C VAL A 118 4.92 14.45 2.42
N ASP A 119 4.86 14.93 1.19
CA ASP A 119 3.83 15.89 0.80
C ASP A 119 2.45 15.24 0.64
N LEU A 120 2.35 14.15 -0.15
CA LEU A 120 1.08 13.45 -0.33
C LEU A 120 0.65 12.75 0.97
N LYS A 121 1.60 12.22 1.74
CA LYS A 121 1.35 11.60 3.05
C LYS A 121 0.80 12.62 4.05
N GLU A 122 1.28 13.85 4.05
CA GLU A 122 0.80 14.86 4.97
C GLU A 122 -0.68 15.17 4.73
N ARG A 123 -1.09 15.24 3.46
CA ARG A 123 -2.44 15.66 3.10
C ARG A 123 -3.45 14.52 3.06
N PHE A 124 -3.10 13.40 2.45
CA PHE A 124 -4.05 12.32 2.12
C PHE A 124 -4.03 11.16 3.10
N ARG A 125 -3.05 11.09 4.01
CA ARG A 125 -3.08 10.08 5.07
C ARG A 125 -4.30 10.33 5.96
N PRO A 126 -5.14 9.30 6.20
CA PRO A 126 -6.23 9.37 7.17
C PRO A 126 -5.76 9.93 8.51
N LYS A 127 -6.41 11.00 8.98
CA LYS A 127 -6.11 11.68 10.25
C LYS A 127 -7.40 12.08 10.95
N GLY A 128 -7.37 12.12 12.28
CA GLY A 128 -8.49 12.56 13.10
C GLY A 128 -9.46 11.45 13.52
N VAL A 129 -10.18 11.74 14.62
CA VAL A 129 -11.04 10.78 15.32
C VAL A 129 -12.26 10.39 14.49
N SER A 130 -12.81 11.30 13.68
CA SER A 130 -13.96 11.02 12.81
C SER A 130 -13.64 9.96 11.75
N ILE A 131 -12.48 10.07 11.09
CA ILE A 131 -12.05 9.10 10.09
C ILE A 131 -11.75 7.74 10.76
N PHE A 132 -11.18 7.75 11.96
CA PHE A 132 -11.00 6.52 12.74
C PHE A 132 -12.34 5.82 12.99
N TYR A 133 -13.35 6.51 13.52
CA TYR A 133 -14.66 5.90 13.78
C TYR A 133 -15.34 5.43 12.50
N ARG A 134 -15.21 6.17 11.40
CA ARG A 134 -15.73 5.76 10.10
C ARG A 134 -15.10 4.45 9.63
N LEU A 135 -13.77 4.33 9.70
CA LEU A 135 -13.04 3.12 9.30
C LEU A 135 -13.31 1.94 10.24
N GLN A 136 -13.39 2.19 11.55
CA GLN A 136 -13.74 1.18 12.53
C GLN A 136 -15.16 0.65 12.29
N SER A 137 -16.12 1.54 12.07
CA SER A 137 -17.50 1.17 11.78
C SER A 137 -17.61 0.38 10.48
N ALA A 138 -16.90 0.82 9.42
CA ALA A 138 -16.84 0.10 8.16
C ALA A 138 -16.27 -1.31 8.33
N LEU A 139 -15.17 -1.46 9.09
CA LEU A 139 -14.56 -2.77 9.34
C LEU A 139 -15.52 -3.72 10.09
N LEU A 140 -16.26 -3.21 11.07
CA LEU A 140 -17.20 -4.00 11.87
C LEU A 140 -18.50 -4.31 11.11
N ALA A 141 -18.86 -3.47 10.15
CA ALA A 141 -20.04 -3.65 9.32
C ALA A 141 -19.79 -4.52 8.09
N LEU A 142 -18.53 -4.84 7.74
CA LEU A 142 -18.21 -5.68 6.58
C LEU A 142 -18.95 -7.02 6.66
N ARG A 143 -19.70 -7.38 5.63
CA ARG A 143 -20.31 -8.71 5.52
C ARG A 143 -19.87 -9.40 4.25
N ILE A 144 -19.64 -10.70 4.33
CA ILE A 144 -19.11 -11.47 3.19
C ILE A 144 -20.09 -11.62 2.02
N ASP A 145 -21.40 -11.57 2.30
CA ASP A 145 -22.49 -11.66 1.33
C ASP A 145 -22.60 -10.42 0.44
N GLU A 146 -21.99 -9.31 0.85
CA GLU A 146 -21.87 -8.08 0.04
C GLU A 146 -20.74 -8.17 -1.01
N PHE A 147 -19.99 -9.28 -1.08
CA PHE A 147 -18.87 -9.47 -2.00
C PHE A 147 -19.05 -10.69 -2.90
N ASP A 148 -18.59 -10.58 -4.15
CA ASP A 148 -18.67 -11.66 -5.14
C ASP A 148 -17.87 -12.92 -4.75
N ASN A 149 -16.81 -12.74 -3.96
CA ASN A 149 -15.92 -13.83 -3.52
C ASN A 149 -15.12 -13.46 -2.26
N ILE A 150 -14.60 -14.47 -1.57
CA ILE A 150 -13.79 -14.29 -0.35
C ILE A 150 -12.50 -13.53 -0.59
N THR A 151 -11.94 -13.59 -1.81
CA THR A 151 -10.72 -12.84 -2.11
C THR A 151 -10.98 -11.33 -2.08
N SER A 152 -12.11 -10.87 -2.64
CA SER A 152 -12.54 -9.47 -2.58
C SER A 152 -12.81 -9.03 -1.15
N PHE A 153 -13.54 -9.85 -0.38
CA PHE A 153 -13.77 -9.59 1.05
C PHE A 153 -12.45 -9.49 1.85
N ASN A 154 -11.53 -10.43 1.66
CA ASN A 154 -10.23 -10.43 2.33
C ASN A 154 -9.41 -9.18 2.00
N ASN A 155 -9.40 -8.78 0.72
CA ASN A 155 -8.69 -7.57 0.30
C ASN A 155 -9.27 -6.34 1.00
N GLU A 156 -10.60 -6.24 1.11
CA GLU A 156 -11.26 -5.11 1.75
C GLU A 156 -11.03 -5.09 3.27
N PHE A 157 -11.11 -6.25 3.92
CA PHE A 157 -10.77 -6.38 5.34
C PHE A 157 -9.32 -5.96 5.64
N VAL A 158 -8.37 -6.42 4.82
CA VAL A 158 -6.95 -6.06 4.93
C VAL A 158 -6.76 -4.56 4.66
N ARG A 159 -7.48 -3.99 3.69
CA ARG A 159 -7.45 -2.56 3.36
C ARG A 159 -7.87 -1.71 4.56
N LEU A 160 -9.06 -1.98 5.13
CA LEU A 160 -9.59 -1.23 6.27
C LEU A 160 -8.72 -1.37 7.51
N ASN A 161 -8.26 -2.59 7.83
CA ASN A 161 -7.34 -2.81 8.94
C ASN A 161 -5.98 -2.09 8.72
N GLY A 162 -5.45 -2.12 7.50
CA GLY A 162 -4.25 -1.38 7.13
C GLY A 162 -4.39 0.13 7.31
N GLN A 163 -5.58 0.67 7.04
CA GLN A 163 -5.89 2.09 7.27
C GLN A 163 -5.98 2.43 8.76
N LEU A 164 -6.60 1.58 9.57
CA LEU A 164 -6.63 1.76 11.03
C LEU A 164 -5.21 1.72 11.63
N LYS A 165 -4.33 0.84 11.13
CA LYS A 165 -2.92 0.78 11.57
C LYS A 165 -2.19 2.11 11.42
N LEU A 166 -2.59 2.97 10.47
CA LEU A 166 -1.97 4.26 10.27
C LEU A 166 -2.25 5.26 11.40
N PHE A 167 -3.26 5.06 12.24
CA PHE A 167 -3.53 5.95 13.37
C PHE A 167 -2.66 5.65 14.59
N GLY A 168 -1.97 4.51 14.61
CA GLY A 168 -1.02 4.10 15.64
C GLY A 168 -1.24 2.65 16.07
N SER A 169 -0.22 2.05 16.69
CA SER A 169 -0.29 0.66 17.21
C SER A 169 -1.46 0.45 18.18
N ASN A 170 -1.80 1.46 18.97
CA ASN A 170 -2.82 1.39 20.01
C ASN A 170 -4.25 1.57 19.47
N THR A 171 -4.39 1.92 18.19
CA THR A 171 -5.70 2.07 17.53
C THR A 171 -6.15 0.80 16.83
N GLN A 172 -5.28 -0.21 16.77
CA GLN A 172 -5.61 -1.51 16.23
C GLN A 172 -6.37 -2.34 17.26
N LEU A 173 -7.37 -3.06 16.77
CA LEU A 173 -7.98 -4.15 17.51
C LEU A 173 -6.90 -5.21 17.77
N SER A 174 -6.94 -5.84 18.94
CA SER A 174 -6.03 -6.94 19.23
C SER A 174 -6.18 -8.04 18.18
N ALA A 175 -5.11 -8.79 17.90
CA ALA A 175 -5.14 -9.87 16.91
C ALA A 175 -6.27 -10.87 17.19
N LEU A 176 -6.50 -11.19 18.47
CA LEU A 176 -7.60 -12.01 18.94
C LEU A 176 -8.96 -11.45 18.50
N TRP A 177 -9.19 -10.16 18.72
CA TRP A 177 -10.45 -9.52 18.41
C TRP A 177 -10.65 -9.39 16.89
N MET A 178 -9.58 -9.15 16.13
CA MET A 178 -9.63 -9.16 14.66
C MET A 178 -10.04 -10.52 14.10
N VAL A 179 -9.56 -11.62 14.68
CA VAL A 179 -9.98 -12.96 14.26
C VAL A 179 -11.44 -13.20 14.62
N GLY A 180 -11.86 -12.81 15.82
CA GLY A 180 -13.27 -12.89 16.23
C GLY A 180 -14.20 -12.16 15.26
N VAL A 181 -13.86 -10.91 14.91
CA VAL A 181 -14.59 -10.12 13.90
C VAL A 181 -14.59 -10.83 12.56
N TYR A 182 -13.44 -11.33 12.07
CA TYR A 182 -13.40 -12.00 10.77
C TYR A 182 -14.30 -13.25 10.74
N LEU A 183 -14.22 -14.11 11.76
CA LEU A 183 -15.05 -15.31 11.86
C LEU A 183 -16.55 -14.99 11.98
N SER A 184 -16.92 -13.92 12.69
CA SER A 184 -18.33 -13.53 12.82
C SER A 184 -18.95 -13.08 11.51
N GLN A 185 -18.14 -12.60 10.55
CA GLN A 185 -18.61 -12.17 9.24
C GLN A 185 -18.71 -13.31 8.21
N LEU A 186 -18.23 -14.52 8.53
CA LEU A 186 -18.40 -15.67 7.63
C LEU A 186 -19.87 -16.15 7.65
N PRO A 187 -20.41 -16.60 6.51
CA PRO A 187 -21.81 -16.99 6.40
C PRO A 187 -22.07 -18.34 7.11
N PRO A 188 -23.34 -18.71 7.35
CA PRO A 188 -23.68 -19.96 8.03
C PRO A 188 -23.15 -21.23 7.36
N SER A 189 -22.85 -21.20 6.05
CA SER A 189 -22.22 -22.34 5.35
C SER A 189 -20.83 -22.68 5.89
N TYR A 190 -20.19 -21.77 6.62
CA TYR A 190 -18.87 -21.96 7.22
C TYR A 190 -18.93 -22.39 8.69
N GLU A 191 -20.09 -22.69 9.28
CA GLU A 191 -20.18 -23.04 10.72
C GLU A 191 -19.28 -24.23 11.10
N ASN A 192 -19.25 -25.29 10.28
CA ASN A 192 -18.34 -26.43 10.53
C ASN A 192 -16.86 -26.00 10.52
N PHE A 193 -16.49 -25.15 9.56
CA PHE A 193 -15.15 -24.57 9.48
C PHE A 193 -14.84 -23.70 10.71
N LYS A 194 -15.77 -22.83 11.13
CA LYS A 194 -15.62 -21.98 12.32
C LYS A 194 -15.39 -22.81 13.58
N SER A 195 -16.24 -23.82 13.83
CA SER A 195 -16.11 -24.70 14.98
C SER A 195 -14.77 -25.44 14.96
N ASN A 196 -14.38 -26.03 13.84
CA ASN A 196 -13.09 -26.70 13.69
C ASN A 196 -11.90 -25.75 13.89
N TRP A 197 -11.99 -24.53 13.38
CA TRP A 197 -10.95 -23.52 13.53
C TRP A 197 -10.77 -23.12 14.99
N ILE A 198 -11.88 -22.85 15.69
CA ILE A 198 -11.88 -22.45 17.12
C ILE A 198 -11.34 -23.59 18.00
N SER A 199 -11.73 -24.84 17.74
CA SER A 199 -11.29 -25.99 18.53
C SER A 199 -9.81 -26.33 18.34
N ASN A 200 -9.25 -26.08 17.15
CA ASN A 200 -7.87 -26.45 16.83
C ASN A 200 -6.86 -25.31 17.04
N ASN A 201 -7.30 -24.06 17.04
CA ASN A 201 -6.45 -22.89 17.24
C ASN A 201 -6.74 -22.30 18.62
N ASN A 202 -6.14 -22.90 19.65
CA ASN A 202 -6.32 -22.51 21.04
C ASN A 202 -5.75 -21.10 21.29
N TYR A 203 -6.60 -20.18 21.75
CA TYR A 203 -6.22 -18.84 22.18
C TYR A 203 -5.73 -18.90 23.62
N ILE A 204 -4.49 -19.33 23.84
CA ILE A 204 -3.88 -19.29 25.16
C ILE A 204 -2.75 -18.26 25.16
N ASP A 205 -3.00 -17.27 26.02
CA ASP A 205 -2.14 -16.26 26.61
C ASP A 205 -0.64 -16.61 26.67
N GLY A 206 0.19 -15.59 26.51
CA GLY A 206 1.55 -15.60 27.03
C GLY A 206 2.69 -15.68 26.03
N ASP A 207 2.78 -16.68 25.14
CA ASP A 207 3.99 -16.76 24.28
C ASP A 207 3.99 -17.69 23.05
N LYS A 208 2.96 -18.53 22.79
CA LYS A 208 3.10 -19.61 21.77
C LYS A 208 1.92 -19.96 20.84
N SER A 209 0.84 -19.19 20.74
CA SER A 209 -0.08 -19.36 19.59
C SER A 209 -0.36 -18.04 18.88
N LYS A 210 0.43 -17.77 17.84
CA LYS A 210 0.14 -16.69 16.90
C LYS A 210 -0.95 -17.18 15.96
N THR A 211 -2.22 -16.91 16.30
CA THR A 211 -3.25 -16.94 15.26
C THR A 211 -2.91 -15.82 14.28
N ALA A 212 -2.22 -16.15 13.19
CA ALA A 212 -1.97 -15.18 12.15
C ALA A 212 -3.27 -15.02 11.37
N LEU A 213 -3.90 -13.84 11.44
CA LEU A 213 -5.07 -13.49 10.62
C LEU A 213 -4.89 -13.89 9.13
N ALA A 214 -3.65 -13.84 8.63
CA ALA A 214 -3.28 -14.31 7.30
C ALA A 214 -3.50 -15.82 7.08
N GLU A 215 -3.22 -16.68 8.07
CA GLU A 215 -3.46 -18.13 8.00
C GLU A 215 -4.95 -18.44 7.98
N LEU A 216 -5.75 -17.74 8.80
CA LEU A 216 -7.20 -17.84 8.77
C LEU A 216 -7.77 -17.42 7.41
N MET A 217 -7.34 -16.28 6.88
CA MET A 217 -7.79 -15.81 5.57
C MET A 217 -7.42 -16.79 4.45
N ALA A 218 -6.24 -17.40 4.53
CA ALA A 218 -5.81 -18.43 3.58
C ALA A 218 -6.63 -19.72 3.71
N ALA A 219 -6.94 -20.15 4.93
CA ALA A 219 -7.77 -21.33 5.20
C ALA A 219 -9.21 -21.13 4.73
N THR A 220 -9.79 -19.95 4.98
CA THR A 220 -11.14 -19.58 4.54
C THR A 220 -11.25 -19.60 3.02
N ARG A 221 -10.20 -19.14 2.31
CA ARG A 221 -10.12 -19.22 0.85
C ARG A 221 -10.07 -20.66 0.34
N LYS A 222 -9.36 -21.56 1.03
CA LYS A 222 -9.34 -22.99 0.67
C LYS A 222 -10.72 -23.61 0.86
N GLU A 223 -11.39 -23.27 1.95
CA GLU A 223 -12.75 -23.75 2.24
C GLU A 223 -13.77 -23.28 1.18
N GLU A 224 -13.66 -22.04 0.67
CA GLU A 224 -14.47 -21.56 -0.45
C GLU A 224 -14.36 -22.45 -1.70
N LEU A 225 -13.16 -22.91 -2.01
CA LEU A 225 -12.92 -23.79 -3.16
C LEU A 225 -13.57 -25.15 -2.93
N THR A 226 -13.51 -25.69 -1.71
CA THR A 226 -14.18 -26.95 -1.34
C THR A 226 -15.70 -26.82 -1.47
N LEU A 227 -16.29 -25.74 -0.94
CA LEU A 227 -17.73 -25.51 -1.00
C LEU A 227 -18.26 -25.27 -2.42
N LYS A 228 -17.44 -24.67 -3.30
CA LYS A 228 -17.79 -24.46 -4.72
C LYS A 228 -17.57 -25.69 -5.60
N SER A 229 -16.91 -26.73 -5.09
CA SER A 229 -16.62 -27.98 -5.81
C SER A 229 -17.68 -29.07 -5.58
N ILE A 230 -18.69 -28.78 -4.78
CA ILE A 230 -19.86 -29.62 -4.46
C ILE A 230 -21.07 -29.05 -5.20
#